data_AF-A0A6A5Z4U4-F1
#
_entry.id   AF-A0A6A5Z4U4-F1
#
_cell.length_a   1.000
_cell.length_b   1.000
_cell.length_c   1.000
_cell.angle_alpha   90.00
_cell.angle_beta   90.00
_cell.angle_gamma   90.00
#
_symmetry.space_group_name_H-M   'P 1'
#
loop_
_entity.id
_entity.type
_entity.pdbx_description
1 polymer ?
#
loop_
_entity_poly.entity_id
_entity_poly.type
_entity_poly.pdbx_seq_one_letter_code
_entity_poly.pdbx_strand_id
1 'polypeptide(L)'
;MSAYQEIRFGDACEVQVLRIVRPDGTVVRTRVARPLVEENPTEEVKIMEDEASNRFDWAEDEEDDPLPEQNANAEEISEDKAPEASHLASETVVEPAAGDAERADARSPPPPLADTSAPPVPQNILEMSLDQRKALLSDPRAVTILAADEEMARIPLLLFQVLSAKGSEVDFSNDQAPVYRIPKALKNGPFIHIRNWLKTYLTTARKMPLLPSADFFRKNVANKELKQDLSIIRAAKLMGMEVYTKHIFKRYWRLLCSDDSASPDDVSKILSLDDVAAISDVALTEEDPFFMKLVKRLGWSMQRQALPDSYLAFLDDPVHARLRSAVDAEMARLKEVEGKRRAAKGSENRAKFETWKMKEERRQADFERKKKERKERNKKAKEGAPKKRDQKIRVVTQDERHHI
;
A
#
# COMPACT_ATOMS: atom_id res chain seq x y z
N MET A 1 40.83 -32.91 -10.98
CA MET A 1 40.65 -32.41 -12.36
C MET A 1 39.35 -32.99 -12.88
N SER A 2 38.40 -32.15 -13.30
CA SER A 2 37.11 -32.61 -13.83
C SER A 2 37.20 -32.69 -15.35
N ALA A 3 36.84 -33.84 -15.93
CA ALA A 3 36.82 -34.02 -17.39
C ALA A 3 35.45 -33.66 -17.94
N TYR A 4 35.41 -32.92 -19.06
CA TYR A 4 34.19 -32.61 -19.79
C TYR A 4 34.10 -33.53 -21.00
N GLN A 5 32.96 -34.19 -21.19
CA GLN A 5 32.71 -35.02 -22.36
C GLN A 5 31.52 -34.43 -23.12
N GLU A 6 31.80 -33.93 -24.32
CA GLU A 6 30.79 -33.42 -25.26
C GLU A 6 30.30 -34.59 -26.13
N ILE A 7 29.00 -34.82 -26.15
CA ILE A 7 28.38 -35.86 -27.00
C ILE A 7 27.45 -35.13 -27.97
N ARG A 8 27.77 -35.21 -29.26
CA ARG A 8 26.95 -34.64 -30.34
C ARG A 8 26.08 -35.74 -30.96
N PHE A 9 24.81 -35.45 -31.15
CA PHE A 9 23.89 -36.30 -31.92
C PHE A 9 23.53 -35.58 -33.22
N GLY A 10 23.58 -36.31 -34.33
CA GLY A 10 23.34 -35.78 -35.67
C GLY A 10 21.87 -35.47 -35.95
N ASP A 11 21.71 -34.38 -36.69
CA ASP A 11 20.60 -33.80 -37.44
C ASP A 11 19.26 -33.42 -36.76
N ALA A 12 18.98 -32.12 -36.96
CA ALA A 12 17.73 -31.35 -36.91
C ALA A 12 17.24 -30.72 -35.59
N CYS A 13 17.87 -30.96 -34.43
CA CYS A 13 17.70 -30.12 -33.23
C CYS A 13 18.90 -30.34 -32.29
N GLU A 14 19.92 -29.48 -32.33
CA GLU A 14 21.08 -29.61 -31.44
C GLU A 14 20.68 -29.28 -29.99
N VAL A 15 20.45 -30.33 -29.20
CA VAL A 15 20.33 -30.24 -27.75
C VAL A 15 21.71 -30.51 -27.15
N GLN A 16 22.38 -29.47 -26.66
CA GLN A 16 23.65 -29.65 -25.95
C GLN A 16 23.39 -30.18 -24.54
N VAL A 17 23.85 -31.40 -24.29
CA VAL A 17 23.77 -32.05 -22.97
C VAL A 17 25.16 -32.08 -22.34
N LEU A 18 25.35 -31.26 -21.31
CA LEU A 18 26.59 -31.25 -20.54
C LEU A 18 26.49 -32.25 -19.39
N ARG A 19 27.37 -33.25 -19.35
CA ARG A 19 27.50 -34.19 -18.23
C ARG A 19 28.76 -33.89 -17.44
N ILE A 20 28.62 -33.74 -16.13
CA ILE A 20 29.74 -33.68 -15.19
C ILE A 20 29.94 -35.09 -14.66
N VAL A 21 31.08 -35.69 -15.02
CA VAL A 21 31.41 -37.08 -14.68
C VAL A 21 32.58 -37.09 -13.70
N ARG A 22 32.50 -37.93 -12.68
CA ARG A 22 33.61 -38.20 -11.75
C ARG A 22 34.69 -39.04 -12.43
N PRO A 23 35.93 -39.06 -11.88
CA PRO A 23 37.01 -39.89 -12.40
C PRO A 23 36.69 -41.39 -12.45
N ASP A 24 35.75 -41.88 -11.64
CA ASP A 24 35.27 -43.26 -11.61
C ASP A 24 34.21 -43.58 -12.68
N GLY A 25 33.87 -42.62 -13.55
CA GLY A 25 32.85 -42.78 -14.60
C GLY A 25 31.43 -42.47 -14.15
N THR A 26 31.20 -42.13 -12.89
CA THR A 26 29.85 -41.84 -12.37
C THR A 26 29.38 -40.45 -12.78
N VAL A 27 28.21 -40.36 -13.43
CA VAL A 27 27.61 -39.07 -13.83
C VAL A 27 26.98 -38.40 -12.60
N VAL A 28 27.52 -37.24 -12.21
CA VAL A 28 27.06 -36.49 -11.03
C VAL A 28 25.93 -35.54 -11.36
N ARG A 29 25.95 -34.96 -12.57
CA ARG A 29 24.98 -33.96 -12.97
C ARG A 29 24.88 -33.86 -14.48
N THR A 30 23.65 -33.80 -14.97
CA THR A 30 23.34 -33.55 -16.38
C THR A 30 22.65 -32.20 -16.48
N ARG A 31 23.13 -31.31 -17.35
CA ARG A 31 22.45 -30.06 -17.72
C ARG A 31 22.10 -30.09 -19.20
N VAL A 32 20.85 -29.79 -19.50
CA VAL A 32 20.36 -29.61 -20.86
C VAL A 32 20.32 -28.11 -21.13
N ALA A 33 21.18 -27.62 -22.02
CA ALA A 33 21.16 -26.23 -22.44
C ALA A 33 20.06 -26.07 -23.51
N ARG A 34 19.14 -25.12 -23.32
CA ARG A 34 18.22 -24.71 -24.40
C ARG A 34 19.01 -23.86 -25.41
N PRO A 35 18.76 -24.01 -26.72
CA PRO A 35 19.43 -23.18 -27.72
C PRO A 35 19.05 -21.71 -27.53
N LEU A 36 20.03 -20.82 -27.63
CA LEU A 36 19.78 -19.39 -27.81
C LEU A 36 19.17 -19.20 -29.20
N VAL A 37 17.96 -18.67 -29.25
CA VAL A 37 17.39 -18.13 -30.48
C VAL A 37 17.99 -16.72 -30.65
N GLU A 38 18.78 -16.52 -31.70
CA GLU A 38 19.20 -15.18 -32.14
C GLU A 38 17.97 -14.46 -32.73
N GLU A 39 17.41 -13.50 -32.01
CA GLU A 39 16.49 -12.51 -32.58
C GLU A 39 17.28 -11.29 -33.04
N ASN A 40 17.19 -11.00 -34.35
CA ASN A 40 17.76 -9.83 -35.00
C ASN A 40 17.12 -8.52 -34.48
N PRO A 41 17.85 -7.39 -34.45
CA PRO A 41 17.37 -6.13 -33.91
C PRO A 41 16.85 -5.20 -35.00
N THR A 42 15.54 -4.99 -35.08
CA THR A 42 14.95 -3.81 -35.73
C THR A 42 13.52 -3.66 -35.27
N GLU A 43 13.30 -2.83 -34.25
CA GLU A 43 12.11 -1.98 -34.16
C GLU A 43 12.35 -0.89 -33.09
N GLU A 44 12.38 0.35 -33.56
CA GLU A 44 12.44 1.56 -32.75
C GLU A 44 11.18 1.68 -31.89
N VAL A 45 11.28 1.34 -30.62
CA VAL A 45 10.26 1.73 -29.64
C VAL A 45 10.69 3.08 -29.04
N LYS A 46 10.06 4.15 -29.55
CA LYS A 46 9.93 5.42 -28.83
C LYS A 46 9.29 5.15 -27.48
N ILE A 47 10.11 5.10 -26.43
CA ILE A 47 9.62 5.25 -25.06
C ILE A 47 9.62 6.75 -24.79
N MET A 48 8.43 7.32 -24.80
CA MET A 48 8.17 8.70 -24.39
C MET A 48 8.64 8.90 -22.95
N GLU A 49 9.33 10.01 -22.79
CA GLU A 49 9.57 10.71 -21.53
C GLU A 49 8.23 10.95 -20.83
N ASP A 50 8.10 10.44 -19.60
CA ASP A 50 7.18 10.95 -18.57
C ASP A 50 7.59 10.36 -17.21
N GLU A 51 8.75 10.76 -16.71
CA GLU A 51 9.14 10.58 -15.31
C GLU A 51 9.65 11.91 -14.74
N ALA A 52 8.79 12.93 -14.77
CA ALA A 52 9.00 14.19 -14.07
C ALA A 52 7.69 14.70 -13.48
N SER A 53 7.08 13.91 -12.58
CA SER A 53 6.24 14.36 -11.47
C SER A 53 5.52 13.16 -10.86
N ASN A 54 6.24 12.37 -10.06
CA ASN A 54 5.60 11.45 -9.13
C ASN A 54 6.14 11.74 -7.74
N ARG A 55 5.70 12.88 -7.20
CA ARG A 55 5.69 13.13 -5.77
C ARG A 55 4.66 12.17 -5.18
N PHE A 56 5.11 10.95 -4.94
CA PHE A 56 4.32 9.89 -4.32
C PHE A 56 4.20 10.27 -2.84
N ASP A 57 3.14 11.01 -2.50
CA ASP A 57 2.75 11.23 -1.11
C ASP A 57 2.42 9.88 -0.49
N TRP A 58 3.06 9.57 0.63
CA TRP A 58 2.79 8.38 1.44
C TRP A 58 1.56 8.57 2.34
N ALA A 59 0.68 9.49 1.98
CA ALA A 59 -0.58 9.73 2.67
C ALA A 59 -1.66 8.86 2.01
N GLU A 60 -2.11 7.86 2.79
CA GLU A 60 -3.48 7.37 2.76
C GLU A 60 -4.00 6.94 1.38
N ASP A 61 -3.72 5.68 1.02
CA ASP A 61 -4.74 4.89 0.32
C ASP A 61 -5.90 4.69 1.31
N GLU A 62 -6.80 5.68 1.41
CA GLU A 62 -8.16 5.44 1.87
C GLU A 62 -8.74 4.37 0.95
N GLU A 63 -9.05 3.21 1.53
CA GLU A 63 -9.82 2.17 0.85
C GLU A 63 -11.17 2.77 0.44
N ASP A 64 -11.31 3.14 -0.83
CA ASP A 64 -12.60 3.41 -1.47
C ASP A 64 -13.49 2.16 -1.32
N ASP A 65 -14.38 2.20 -0.32
CA ASP A 65 -15.53 1.32 -0.23
C ASP A 65 -16.39 1.58 -1.49
N PRO A 66 -16.70 0.56 -2.33
CA PRO A 66 -17.63 0.77 -3.43
C PRO A 66 -19.03 1.04 -2.84
N LEU A 67 -19.41 2.32 -2.82
CA LEU A 67 -20.77 2.73 -2.52
C LEU A 67 -21.75 2.05 -3.49
N PRO A 68 -22.86 1.46 -3.00
CA PRO A 68 -23.88 0.93 -3.88
C PRO A 68 -24.56 2.09 -4.62
N GLU A 69 -24.62 1.98 -5.95
CA GLU A 69 -25.31 2.86 -6.88
C GLU A 69 -26.65 3.38 -6.31
N GLN A 70 -26.68 4.66 -5.97
CA GLN A 70 -27.93 5.35 -5.65
C GLN A 70 -28.54 5.87 -6.96
N ASN A 71 -29.69 5.31 -7.32
CA ASN A 71 -30.59 5.87 -8.31
C ASN A 71 -31.03 7.28 -7.85
N ALA A 72 -30.51 8.31 -8.50
CA ALA A 72 -30.98 9.69 -8.35
C ALA A 72 -32.10 9.95 -9.35
N ASN A 73 -33.35 9.83 -8.87
CA ASN A 73 -34.47 10.62 -9.35
C ASN A 73 -34.96 11.42 -8.15
N ALA A 74 -34.59 12.70 -8.06
CA ALA A 74 -35.28 13.67 -7.22
C ALA A 74 -35.00 15.10 -7.72
N GLU A 75 -36.11 15.82 -7.86
CA GLU A 75 -36.29 17.15 -8.41
C GLU A 75 -35.71 18.27 -7.51
N GLU A 76 -35.16 19.28 -8.17
CA GLU A 76 -35.50 20.72 -8.06
C GLU A 76 -35.57 21.42 -6.67
N ILE A 77 -34.45 22.06 -6.33
CA ILE A 77 -34.21 23.49 -5.99
C ILE A 77 -35.38 24.34 -5.41
N SER A 78 -35.15 24.92 -4.22
CA SER A 78 -35.36 26.36 -3.88
C SER A 78 -34.66 26.65 -2.54
N GLU A 79 -33.58 27.45 -2.53
CA GLU A 79 -33.53 28.89 -2.17
C GLU A 79 -34.30 29.23 -0.88
N ASP A 80 -33.60 29.62 0.20
CA ASP A 80 -33.41 31.04 0.52
C ASP A 80 -32.60 31.30 1.83
N LYS A 81 -31.98 32.49 1.86
CA LYS A 81 -31.57 33.31 3.03
C LYS A 81 -30.30 33.01 3.86
N ALA A 82 -29.26 33.80 3.54
CA ALA A 82 -28.44 34.52 4.53
C ALA A 82 -29.25 35.71 5.12
N PRO A 83 -28.83 36.42 6.21
CA PRO A 83 -27.62 37.27 6.15
C PRO A 83 -26.86 37.54 7.48
N GLU A 84 -25.62 38.00 7.27
CA GLU A 84 -24.93 39.14 7.90
C GLU A 84 -24.38 39.16 9.35
N ALA A 85 -23.30 39.98 9.41
CA ALA A 85 -22.70 40.73 10.52
C ALA A 85 -21.64 40.00 11.37
N SER A 86 -20.53 40.62 11.81
CA SER A 86 -19.92 41.94 11.61
C SER A 86 -18.66 42.01 12.51
N HIS A 87 -17.80 43.01 12.28
CA HIS A 87 -16.84 43.63 13.22
C HIS A 87 -15.51 42.87 13.49
N LEU A 88 -14.36 43.50 13.74
CA LEU A 88 -13.80 44.87 13.64
C LEU A 88 -12.34 44.73 14.13
N ALA A 89 -11.41 45.45 13.50
CA ALA A 89 -10.26 46.22 14.06
C ALA A 89 -9.24 45.51 15.02
N SER A 90 -7.98 45.90 15.18
CA SER A 90 -7.28 47.17 14.96
C SER A 90 -5.77 46.96 14.78
N GLU A 91 -5.15 47.92 14.08
CA GLU A 91 -3.73 48.26 14.09
C GLU A 91 -3.23 48.66 15.48
N THR A 92 -1.93 48.49 15.73
CA THR A 92 -1.20 49.41 16.61
C THR A 92 0.24 49.61 16.11
N VAL A 93 0.51 50.85 15.73
CA VAL A 93 1.80 51.44 15.38
C VAL A 93 2.47 51.94 16.66
N VAL A 94 3.76 51.66 16.85
CA VAL A 94 4.63 52.47 17.73
C VAL A 94 6.02 52.57 17.11
N GLU A 95 6.45 53.80 16.87
CA GLU A 95 7.81 54.25 16.55
C GLU A 95 8.05 55.55 17.38
N PRO A 96 9.25 56.17 17.38
CA PRO A 96 10.47 55.82 18.10
C PRO A 96 10.83 56.86 19.19
N ALA A 97 11.91 56.61 19.94
CA ALA A 97 12.60 57.65 20.70
C ALA A 97 14.10 57.64 20.37
N ALA A 98 14.56 58.74 19.78
CA ALA A 98 15.96 59.07 19.54
C ALA A 98 16.62 59.58 20.83
N GLY A 99 17.92 59.32 20.97
CA GLY A 99 18.80 59.89 21.98
C GLY A 99 20.23 59.88 21.47
N ASP A 100 20.71 61.07 21.09
CA ASP A 100 22.01 61.38 20.49
C ASP A 100 23.18 61.46 21.50
N ALA A 101 24.39 61.51 20.92
CA ALA A 101 25.71 61.92 21.45
C ALA A 101 26.55 60.80 22.12
N GLU A 102 27.85 60.62 21.87
CA GLU A 102 28.88 61.42 21.17
C GLU A 102 30.12 60.52 20.89
N ARG A 103 30.67 60.63 19.67
CA ARG A 103 32.10 60.86 19.35
C ARG A 103 33.21 59.97 19.98
N ALA A 104 33.83 59.11 19.16
CA ALA A 104 35.29 59.02 19.04
C ALA A 104 35.75 58.17 17.83
N ASP A 105 36.82 58.66 17.22
CA ASP A 105 37.61 58.26 16.07
C ASP A 105 38.24 56.85 16.20
N ALA A 106 38.05 55.97 15.20
CA ALA A 106 39.00 54.94 14.78
C ALA A 106 38.45 54.18 13.56
N ARG A 107 39.00 54.48 12.37
CA ARG A 107 38.79 53.73 11.13
C ARG A 107 39.22 52.27 11.32
N SER A 108 38.26 51.39 11.59
CA SER A 108 38.42 49.95 11.41
C SER A 108 38.16 49.61 9.93
N PRO A 109 39.00 48.79 9.27
CA PRO A 109 38.73 48.34 7.92
C PRO A 109 37.41 47.55 7.89
N PRO A 110 36.65 47.60 6.78
CA PRO A 110 35.42 46.82 6.67
C PRO A 110 35.74 45.33 6.90
N PRO A 111 34.85 44.58 7.59
CA PRO A 111 35.02 43.15 7.71
C PRO A 111 35.13 42.56 6.29
N PRO A 112 36.06 41.62 6.05
CA PRO A 112 36.13 40.94 4.76
C PRO A 112 34.75 40.35 4.49
N LEU A 113 34.17 40.71 3.34
CA LEU A 113 32.94 40.13 2.85
C LEU A 113 33.09 38.61 2.96
N ALA A 114 32.22 38.00 3.77
CA ALA A 114 32.15 36.55 3.84
C ALA A 114 31.98 36.05 2.42
N ASP A 115 32.91 35.21 1.99
CA ASP A 115 32.91 34.59 0.68
C ASP A 115 31.73 33.61 0.64
N THR A 116 30.52 34.12 0.39
CA THR A 116 29.29 33.35 0.20
C THR A 116 29.25 32.71 -1.18
N SER A 117 30.41 32.27 -1.69
CA SER A 117 30.50 31.45 -2.89
C SER A 117 30.54 29.96 -2.53
N ALA A 118 29.82 29.55 -1.48
CA ALA A 118 29.53 28.13 -1.31
C ALA A 118 28.79 27.69 -2.59
N PRO A 119 29.39 26.82 -3.42
CA PRO A 119 28.73 26.41 -4.65
C PRO A 119 27.36 25.83 -4.29
N PRO A 120 26.30 26.15 -5.06
CA PRO A 120 24.99 25.59 -4.81
C PRO A 120 25.14 24.08 -4.74
N VAL A 121 24.83 23.51 -3.57
CA VAL A 121 24.94 22.07 -3.35
C VAL A 121 24.05 21.42 -4.42
N PRO A 122 24.61 20.62 -5.34
CA PRO A 122 23.83 19.99 -6.39
C PRO A 122 22.74 19.15 -5.73
N GLN A 123 21.48 19.47 -6.01
CA GLN A 123 20.34 18.95 -5.28
C GLN A 123 20.04 17.48 -5.60
N ASN A 124 20.65 16.91 -6.64
CA ASN A 124 20.38 15.55 -7.08
C ASN A 124 21.66 14.80 -7.49
N ILE A 125 22.00 13.76 -6.73
CA ILE A 125 23.18 12.92 -7.01
C ILE A 125 23.12 12.19 -8.36
N LEU A 126 21.91 12.01 -8.91
CA LEU A 126 21.70 11.30 -10.17
C LEU A 126 22.17 12.10 -11.37
N GLU A 127 22.23 13.42 -11.24
CA GLU A 127 22.65 14.37 -12.29
C GLU A 127 24.16 14.69 -12.20
N MET A 128 24.82 14.26 -11.12
CA MET A 128 26.23 14.57 -10.88
C MET A 128 27.17 13.71 -11.71
N SER A 129 28.23 14.33 -12.23
CA SER A 129 29.35 13.64 -12.85
C SER A 129 30.07 12.74 -11.83
N LEU A 130 30.86 11.77 -12.31
CA LEU A 130 31.64 10.90 -11.43
C LEU A 130 32.61 11.70 -10.54
N ASP A 131 33.24 12.74 -11.08
CA ASP A 131 34.19 13.56 -10.33
C ASP A 131 33.50 14.43 -9.28
N GLN A 132 32.32 14.97 -9.59
CA GLN A 132 31.48 15.67 -8.62
C GLN A 132 31.05 14.74 -7.47
N ARG A 133 30.65 13.50 -7.78
CA ARG A 133 30.30 12.49 -6.74
C ARG A 133 31.51 12.11 -5.88
N LYS A 134 32.70 11.98 -6.46
CA LYS A 134 33.94 11.76 -5.71
C LYS A 134 34.26 12.96 -4.82
N ALA A 135 34.02 14.18 -5.27
CA ALA A 135 34.23 15.39 -4.47
C ALA A 135 33.35 15.41 -3.20
N LEU A 136 32.13 14.86 -3.24
CA LEU A 136 31.28 14.71 -2.05
C LEU A 136 31.90 13.82 -0.95
N LEU A 137 32.76 12.87 -1.33
CA LEU A 137 33.47 12.01 -0.38
C LEU A 137 34.69 12.69 0.23
N SER A 138 35.21 13.73 -0.41
CA SER A 138 36.40 14.46 0.01
C SER A 138 36.10 15.58 1.02
N ASP A 139 34.82 15.78 1.38
CA ASP A 139 34.43 16.74 2.40
C ASP A 139 35.13 16.41 3.74
N PRO A 140 35.93 17.34 4.31
CA PRO A 140 36.58 17.12 5.59
C PRO A 140 35.56 17.01 6.74
N ARG A 141 34.34 17.54 6.56
CA ARG A 141 33.27 17.45 7.54
C ARG A 141 32.45 16.19 7.33
N ALA A 142 32.02 15.58 8.43
CA ALA A 142 31.17 14.41 8.39
C ALA A 142 30.11 14.49 9.48
N VAL A 143 28.89 14.14 9.10
CA VAL A 143 27.75 13.98 10.01
C VAL A 143 27.93 12.70 10.79
N THR A 144 27.88 12.82 12.11
CA THR A 144 27.87 11.69 13.04
C THR A 144 26.42 11.32 13.30
N ILE A 145 26.05 10.10 12.92
CA ILE A 145 24.71 9.58 13.15
C ILE A 145 24.70 8.94 14.54
N LEU A 146 23.93 9.51 15.46
CA LEU A 146 23.81 9.05 16.84
C LEU A 146 22.44 8.43 17.09
N ALA A 147 22.41 7.26 17.73
CA ALA A 147 21.18 6.74 18.32
C ALA A 147 21.31 6.74 19.84
N ALA A 148 20.48 7.55 20.52
CA ALA A 148 20.79 8.05 21.87
C ALA A 148 22.17 8.74 21.88
N ASP A 149 23.19 8.10 22.46
CA ASP A 149 24.57 8.62 22.53
C ASP A 149 25.60 7.65 21.91
N GLU A 150 25.14 6.63 21.20
CA GLU A 150 26.02 5.68 20.52
C GLU A 150 26.18 6.07 19.05
N GLU A 151 27.42 6.09 18.56
CA GLU A 151 27.73 6.34 17.15
C GLU A 151 27.33 5.14 16.29
N MET A 152 26.36 5.36 15.40
CA MET A 152 25.88 4.35 14.46
C MET A 152 26.73 4.31 13.19
N ALA A 153 27.04 5.50 12.65
CA ALA A 153 27.87 5.67 11.47
C ALA A 153 28.31 7.13 11.33
N ARG A 154 29.35 7.32 10.51
CA ARG A 154 29.85 8.64 10.11
C ARG A 154 29.83 8.76 8.58
N ILE A 155 29.14 9.77 8.06
CA ILE A 155 28.92 9.99 6.62
C ILE A 155 29.42 11.40 6.26
N PRO A 156 30.17 11.61 5.16
CA PRO A 156 30.56 12.94 4.71
C PRO A 156 29.35 13.89 4.63
N LEU A 157 29.50 15.13 5.10
CA LEU A 157 28.37 16.04 5.31
C LEU A 157 27.66 16.38 3.99
N LEU A 158 28.41 16.84 2.99
CA LEU A 158 27.83 17.13 1.68
C LEU A 158 27.14 15.91 1.07
N LEU A 159 27.71 14.71 1.27
CA LEU A 159 27.08 13.49 0.79
C LEU A 159 25.75 13.22 1.49
N PHE A 160 25.69 13.39 2.81
CA PHE A 160 24.46 13.21 3.57
C PHE A 160 23.39 14.21 3.12
N GLN A 161 23.74 15.49 2.95
CA GLN A 161 22.81 16.53 2.52
C GLN A 161 22.21 16.29 1.13
N VAL A 162 23.00 15.74 0.20
CA VAL A 162 22.52 15.45 -1.16
C VAL A 162 21.61 14.22 -1.21
N LEU A 163 21.87 13.22 -0.35
CA LEU A 163 21.19 11.93 -0.40
C LEU A 163 20.00 11.78 0.53
N SER A 164 20.03 12.52 1.63
CA SER A 164 19.08 12.38 2.72
C SER A 164 17.99 13.44 2.63
N ALA A 165 16.73 13.01 2.63
CA ALA A 165 15.60 13.90 2.88
C ALA A 165 15.64 14.54 4.29
N LYS A 166 16.52 14.04 5.17
CA LYS A 166 16.75 14.50 6.55
C LYS A 166 18.00 15.37 6.68
N GLY A 167 18.60 15.79 5.57
CA GLY A 167 19.81 16.63 5.57
C GLY A 167 19.65 17.98 6.29
N SER A 168 18.42 18.52 6.36
CA SER A 168 18.10 19.75 7.09
C SER A 168 17.93 19.57 8.60
N GLU A 169 17.80 18.33 9.08
CA GLU A 169 17.63 17.99 10.51
C GLU A 169 18.98 17.77 11.21
N VAL A 170 20.09 18.02 10.53
CA VAL A 170 21.44 17.93 11.08
C VAL A 170 21.66 19.07 12.06
N ASP A 171 22.10 18.74 13.27
CA ASP A 171 22.52 19.68 14.30
C ASP A 171 23.95 20.16 14.04
N PHE A 172 24.10 21.47 13.87
CA PHE A 172 25.37 22.17 13.64
C PHE A 172 25.87 22.93 14.88
N SER A 173 25.36 22.62 16.07
CA SER A 173 25.84 23.21 17.33
C SER A 173 27.37 23.08 17.50
N ASN A 174 27.96 22.03 16.89
CA ASN A 174 29.39 21.94 16.65
C ASN A 174 29.67 21.80 15.15
N ASP A 175 30.08 22.89 14.49
CA ASP A 175 30.37 22.94 13.05
C ASP A 175 31.43 21.92 12.59
N GLN A 176 32.33 21.50 13.49
CA GLN A 176 33.39 20.54 13.19
C GLN A 176 32.91 19.08 13.29
N ALA A 177 31.83 18.85 14.02
CA ALA A 177 31.25 17.53 14.24
C ALA A 177 29.73 17.61 14.22
N PRO A 178 29.13 17.89 13.04
CA PRO A 178 27.67 17.94 12.92
C PRO A 178 27.07 16.59 13.29
N VAL A 179 25.90 16.61 13.94
CA VAL A 179 25.25 15.43 14.49
C VAL A 179 23.86 15.27 13.92
N TYR A 180 23.49 14.06 13.52
CA TYR A 180 22.11 13.71 13.21
C TYR A 180 21.64 12.65 14.20
N ARG A 181 20.61 12.98 14.99
CA ARG A 181 20.11 12.09 16.05
C ARG A 181 18.91 11.30 15.54
N ILE A 182 18.97 9.99 15.71
CA ILE A 182 17.88 9.06 15.41
C ILE A 182 17.38 8.37 16.67
N PRO A 183 16.12 7.89 16.70
CA PRO A 183 15.62 7.08 17.80
C PRO A 183 16.49 5.84 18.02
N LYS A 184 16.73 5.48 19.29
CA LYS A 184 17.45 4.25 19.64
C LYS A 184 16.60 3.05 19.30
N ALA A 185 16.91 2.39 18.20
CA ALA A 185 16.10 1.25 17.77
C ALA A 185 16.80 0.20 16.92
N LEU A 186 17.91 0.52 16.28
CA LEU A 186 18.66 -0.42 15.44
C LEU A 186 20.11 -0.49 15.89
N LYS A 187 20.74 -1.62 15.60
CA LYS A 187 22.19 -1.79 15.76
C LYS A 187 22.93 -0.95 14.69
N ASN A 188 24.21 -0.68 14.92
CA ASN A 188 25.08 0.06 13.99
C ASN A 188 25.28 -0.62 12.62
N GLY A 189 25.24 -1.95 12.56
CA GLY A 189 25.55 -2.75 11.35
C GLY A 189 24.87 -2.28 10.06
N PRO A 190 23.53 -2.13 10.02
CA PRO A 190 22.80 -1.58 8.88
C PRO A 190 23.28 -0.21 8.40
N PHE A 191 23.58 0.72 9.32
CA PHE A 191 24.09 2.06 8.97
C PHE A 191 25.50 1.99 8.36
N ILE A 192 26.36 1.15 8.95
CA ILE A 192 27.71 0.88 8.42
C ILE A 192 27.62 0.27 7.01
N HIS A 193 26.67 -0.64 6.78
CA HIS A 193 26.43 -1.25 5.48
C HIS A 193 26.08 -0.18 4.42
N ILE A 194 25.10 0.68 4.72
CA ILE A 194 24.69 1.77 3.81
C ILE A 194 25.87 2.70 3.54
N ARG A 195 26.62 3.11 4.57
CA ARG A 195 27.82 3.96 4.41
C ARG A 195 28.86 3.31 3.49
N ASN A 196 29.17 2.03 3.69
CA ASN A 196 30.18 1.33 2.89
C ASN A 196 29.71 1.14 1.44
N TRP A 197 28.42 0.89 1.24
CA TRP A 197 27.80 0.86 -0.08
C TRP A 197 27.94 2.22 -0.79
N LEU A 198 27.62 3.32 -0.10
CA LEU A 198 27.77 4.67 -0.64
C LEU A 198 29.21 4.95 -1.07
N LYS A 199 30.20 4.65 -0.23
CA LYS A 199 31.63 4.82 -0.56
C LYS A 199 32.03 4.04 -1.81
N THR A 200 31.65 2.77 -1.89
CA THR A 200 31.95 1.92 -3.05
C THR A 200 31.28 2.47 -4.31
N TYR A 201 30.03 2.87 -4.19
CA TYR A 201 29.25 3.31 -5.33
C TYR A 201 29.78 4.62 -5.93
N LEU A 202 29.97 5.64 -5.11
CA LEU A 202 30.38 6.99 -5.54
C LEU A 202 31.77 7.03 -6.16
N THR A 203 32.59 6.01 -5.91
CA THR A 203 33.95 5.90 -6.46
C THR A 203 34.01 5.13 -7.77
N THR A 204 33.09 4.20 -8.03
CA THR A 204 33.25 3.18 -9.08
C THR A 204 32.23 3.24 -10.21
N ALA A 205 30.98 3.62 -9.94
CA ALA A 205 29.88 3.35 -10.87
C ALA A 205 29.26 4.62 -11.48
N ARG A 206 28.88 4.53 -12.76
CA ARG A 206 28.39 5.67 -13.54
C ARG A 206 26.97 6.12 -13.17
N LYS A 207 26.10 5.21 -12.69
CA LYS A 207 24.69 5.47 -12.32
C LYS A 207 24.38 4.89 -10.94
N MET A 208 23.55 5.56 -10.14
CA MET A 208 23.29 5.15 -8.75
C MET A 208 22.47 3.88 -8.73
N PRO A 209 23.06 2.73 -8.35
CA PRO A 209 22.30 1.52 -8.24
C PRO A 209 21.40 1.65 -7.01
N LEU A 210 20.48 0.72 -6.89
CA LEU A 210 19.79 0.54 -5.64
C LEU A 210 20.73 -0.20 -4.66
N LEU A 211 20.44 -0.11 -3.36
CA LEU A 211 21.24 -0.82 -2.35
C LEU A 211 21.25 -2.32 -2.64
N PRO A 212 22.38 -3.02 -2.70
CA PRO A 212 22.34 -4.46 -2.88
C PRO A 212 21.55 -5.09 -1.73
N SER A 213 20.54 -5.89 -2.05
CA SER A 213 20.01 -6.84 -1.08
C SER A 213 21.15 -7.79 -0.66
N ALA A 214 21.12 -8.25 0.59
CA ALA A 214 22.13 -9.16 1.13
C ALA A 214 22.35 -10.42 0.25
N ASP A 215 21.42 -10.74 -0.65
CA ASP A 215 21.55 -11.70 -1.75
C ASP A 215 22.88 -11.62 -2.54
N PHE A 216 23.53 -10.45 -2.61
CA PHE A 216 24.83 -10.32 -3.29
C PHE A 216 25.95 -11.10 -2.56
N PHE A 217 25.82 -11.33 -1.24
CA PHE A 217 26.71 -12.19 -0.44
C PHE A 217 26.22 -13.64 -0.44
N ARG A 218 25.90 -14.17 -1.63
CA ARG A 218 25.25 -15.46 -1.85
C ARG A 218 26.12 -16.66 -1.46
N LYS A 219 26.22 -16.95 -0.16
CA LYS A 219 26.53 -18.29 0.38
C LYS A 219 25.82 -18.48 1.73
N ASN A 220 24.66 -19.14 1.68
CA ASN A 220 23.97 -19.83 2.77
C ASN A 220 23.58 -18.97 3.99
N VAL A 221 22.31 -18.56 4.11
CA VAL A 221 21.40 -18.82 5.25
C VAL A 221 20.07 -18.08 4.99
N ALA A 222 18.98 -18.84 4.75
CA ALA A 222 17.67 -18.31 4.36
C ALA A 222 16.98 -17.39 5.40
N ASN A 223 17.36 -17.41 6.68
CA ASN A 223 16.68 -16.64 7.73
C ASN A 223 17.46 -15.40 8.20
N LYS A 224 18.76 -15.31 7.91
CA LYS A 224 19.57 -14.12 8.23
C LYS A 224 19.31 -12.97 7.26
N GLU A 225 18.86 -13.29 6.05
CA GLU A 225 18.70 -12.35 4.95
C GLU A 225 17.51 -11.39 5.17
N LEU A 226 16.33 -11.89 5.59
CA LEU A 226 15.15 -11.04 5.82
C LEU A 226 15.40 -10.00 6.92
N LYS A 227 15.81 -10.43 8.12
CA LYS A 227 16.01 -9.52 9.26
C LYS A 227 17.03 -8.44 8.94
N GLN A 228 18.11 -8.81 8.24
CA GLN A 228 19.15 -7.86 7.81
C GLN A 228 18.62 -6.87 6.78
N ASP A 229 17.94 -7.36 5.73
CA ASP A 229 17.38 -6.51 4.69
C ASP A 229 16.31 -5.55 5.23
N LEU A 230 15.42 -6.03 6.11
CA LEU A 230 14.45 -5.17 6.82
C LEU A 230 15.16 -4.13 7.69
N SER A 231 16.23 -4.52 8.38
CA SER A 231 17.03 -3.58 9.18
C SER A 231 17.73 -2.52 8.30
N ILE A 232 18.16 -2.89 7.09
CA ILE A 232 18.73 -1.95 6.10
C ILE A 232 17.66 -1.00 5.59
N ILE A 233 16.48 -1.50 5.21
CA ILE A 233 15.34 -0.67 4.81
C ILE A 233 15.03 0.33 5.93
N ARG A 234 15.02 -0.14 7.18
CA ARG A 234 14.67 0.70 8.32
C ARG A 234 15.74 1.73 8.66
N ALA A 235 17.01 1.35 8.60
CA ALA A 235 18.13 2.29 8.76
C ALA A 235 18.12 3.35 7.65
N ALA A 236 17.83 2.97 6.41
CA ALA A 236 17.68 3.91 5.30
C ALA A 236 16.52 4.89 5.53
N LYS A 237 15.36 4.40 6.00
CA LYS A 237 14.22 5.25 6.38
C LYS A 237 14.58 6.25 7.48
N LEU A 238 15.27 5.80 8.52
CA LEU A 238 15.74 6.70 9.60
C LEU A 238 16.72 7.76 9.11
N MET A 239 17.48 7.47 8.05
CA MET A 239 18.38 8.43 7.39
C MET A 239 17.72 9.20 6.23
N GLY A 240 16.41 9.06 5.97
CA GLY A 240 15.75 9.71 4.82
C GLY A 240 16.29 9.28 3.46
N MET A 241 16.66 8.01 3.33
CA MET A 241 17.29 7.39 2.15
C MET A 241 16.39 6.27 1.56
N GLU A 242 15.07 6.36 1.71
CA GLU A 242 14.12 5.28 1.37
C GLU A 242 14.19 4.89 -0.12
N VAL A 243 14.39 5.88 -1.00
CA VAL A 243 14.45 5.70 -2.46
C VAL A 243 15.41 4.58 -2.85
N TYR A 244 16.56 4.50 -2.18
CA TYR A 244 17.62 3.52 -2.51
C TYR A 244 17.30 2.10 -2.03
N THR A 245 16.35 1.93 -1.11
CA THR A 245 15.92 0.62 -0.59
C THR A 245 14.58 0.14 -1.16
N LYS A 246 13.96 0.93 -2.05
CA LYS A 246 12.63 0.66 -2.63
C LYS A 246 12.47 -0.74 -3.23
N HIS A 247 13.50 -1.28 -3.89
CA HIS A 247 13.46 -2.62 -4.48
C HIS A 247 13.54 -3.75 -3.43
N ILE A 248 14.34 -3.58 -2.36
CA ILE A 248 14.38 -4.51 -1.22
C ILE A 248 13.00 -4.53 -0.58
N PHE A 249 12.43 -3.35 -0.33
CA PHE A 249 11.06 -3.21 0.18
C PHE A 249 10.06 -3.92 -0.73
N LYS A 250 10.05 -3.60 -2.04
CA LYS A 250 9.14 -4.22 -3.02
C LYS A 250 9.28 -5.73 -3.11
N ARG A 251 10.47 -6.30 -2.88
CA ARG A 251 10.70 -7.74 -2.86
C ARG A 251 9.94 -8.39 -1.70
N TYR A 252 10.17 -7.91 -0.48
CA TYR A 252 9.52 -8.48 0.71
C TYR A 252 8.05 -8.07 0.84
N TRP A 253 7.69 -6.89 0.35
CA TRP A 253 6.28 -6.49 0.25
C TRP A 253 5.51 -7.45 -0.64
N ARG A 254 6.06 -7.85 -1.79
CA ARG A 254 5.46 -8.88 -2.64
C ARG A 254 5.39 -10.24 -1.95
N LEU A 255 6.38 -10.62 -1.15
CA LEU A 255 6.32 -11.86 -0.36
C LEU A 255 5.18 -11.83 0.68
N LEU A 256 4.97 -10.67 1.32
CA LEU A 256 3.98 -10.51 2.38
C LEU A 256 2.56 -10.24 1.86
N CYS A 257 2.45 -9.60 0.70
CA CYS A 257 1.22 -9.19 0.02
C CYS A 257 0.93 -9.99 -1.25
N SER A 258 1.63 -11.09 -1.54
CA SER A 258 1.21 -12.01 -2.60
C SER A 258 -0.11 -12.66 -2.17
N ASP A 259 -1.19 -11.96 -2.46
CA ASP A 259 -2.58 -12.33 -2.20
C ASP A 259 -3.17 -13.22 -3.33
N ASP A 260 -2.39 -13.50 -4.39
CA ASP A 260 -2.92 -14.08 -5.63
C ASP A 260 -2.91 -15.62 -5.76
N SER A 261 -2.34 -16.40 -4.83
CA SER A 261 -2.29 -17.87 -5.03
C SER A 261 -2.34 -18.78 -3.82
N ALA A 262 -2.14 -18.26 -2.61
CA ALA A 262 -2.33 -19.06 -1.41
C ALA A 262 -3.73 -18.79 -0.88
N SER A 263 -4.50 -19.87 -0.65
CA SER A 263 -5.72 -19.75 0.15
C SER A 263 -5.42 -18.87 1.37
N PRO A 264 -6.30 -17.92 1.74
CA PRO A 264 -6.16 -17.12 2.96
C PRO A 264 -6.01 -17.94 4.25
N ASP A 265 -6.05 -19.27 4.16
CA ASP A 265 -5.98 -20.23 5.25
C ASP A 265 -4.56 -20.73 5.59
N ASP A 266 -3.49 -20.28 4.92
CA ASP A 266 -2.15 -20.86 5.16
C ASP A 266 -1.03 -19.82 5.37
N VAL A 267 -1.00 -19.23 6.57
CA VAL A 267 0.11 -18.36 7.03
C VAL A 267 1.42 -19.14 7.11
N SER A 268 1.37 -20.42 7.48
CA SER A 268 2.54 -21.31 7.56
C SER A 268 3.22 -21.56 6.21
N LYS A 269 2.50 -21.43 5.09
CA LYS A 269 3.09 -21.51 3.75
C LYS A 269 3.89 -20.26 3.36
N ILE A 270 3.70 -19.14 4.03
CA ILE A 270 4.21 -17.83 3.57
C ILE A 270 5.23 -17.24 4.52
N LEU A 271 5.09 -17.44 5.84
CA LEU A 271 6.07 -16.98 6.82
C LEU A 271 6.46 -18.11 7.77
N SER A 272 7.75 -18.18 8.08
CA SER A 272 8.22 -18.94 9.23
C SER A 272 8.07 -18.13 10.53
N LEU A 273 8.09 -18.79 11.68
CA LEU A 273 8.11 -18.09 12.98
C LEU A 273 9.33 -17.16 13.12
N ASP A 274 10.46 -17.52 12.50
CA ASP A 274 11.65 -16.69 12.45
C ASP A 274 11.41 -15.39 11.66
N ASP A 275 10.63 -15.44 10.57
CA ASP A 275 10.28 -14.26 9.78
C ASP A 275 9.33 -13.34 10.55
N VAL A 276 8.36 -13.92 11.25
CA VAL A 276 7.43 -13.21 12.13
C VAL A 276 8.21 -12.48 13.24
N ALA A 277 9.14 -13.18 13.89
CA ALA A 277 10.03 -12.58 14.88
C ALA A 277 10.89 -11.47 14.26
N ALA A 278 11.46 -11.68 13.06
CA ALA A 278 12.28 -10.70 12.38
C ALA A 278 11.52 -9.40 12.07
N ILE A 279 10.29 -9.49 11.56
CA ILE A 279 9.45 -8.33 11.27
C ILE A 279 9.07 -7.61 12.57
N SER A 280 8.66 -8.36 13.60
CA SER A 280 8.30 -7.80 14.90
C SER A 280 9.47 -7.08 15.57
N ASP A 281 10.66 -7.67 15.55
CA ASP A 281 11.87 -7.12 16.19
C ASP A 281 12.37 -5.82 15.53
N VAL A 282 12.17 -5.67 14.22
CA VAL A 282 12.69 -4.53 13.45
C VAL A 282 11.68 -3.36 13.37
N ALA A 283 10.42 -3.60 13.72
CA ALA A 283 9.38 -2.58 13.71
C ALA A 283 9.62 -1.50 14.79
N LEU A 284 9.89 -0.26 14.39
CA LEU A 284 10.05 0.89 15.31
C LEU A 284 8.75 1.31 15.97
N THR A 285 7.65 1.21 15.23
CA THR A 285 6.32 1.69 15.61
C THR A 285 5.29 0.63 15.26
N GLU A 286 4.13 0.71 15.89
CA GLU A 286 2.99 -0.16 15.56
C GLU A 286 2.48 0.13 14.14
N GLU A 287 2.68 1.34 13.64
CA GLU A 287 2.30 1.75 12.27
C GLU A 287 3.28 1.29 11.17
N ASP A 288 4.29 0.49 11.48
CA ASP A 288 5.20 -0.01 10.45
C ASP A 288 4.44 -0.84 9.40
N PRO A 289 4.58 -0.57 8.09
CA PRO A 289 3.79 -1.26 7.07
C PRO A 289 3.95 -2.80 7.08
N PHE A 290 5.17 -3.30 7.31
CA PHE A 290 5.41 -4.74 7.38
C PHE A 290 4.81 -5.33 8.66
N PHE A 291 4.93 -4.62 9.78
CA PHE A 291 4.33 -5.02 11.05
C PHE A 291 2.80 -5.05 10.96
N MET A 292 2.17 -3.99 10.45
CA MET A 292 0.72 -3.93 10.32
C MET A 292 0.18 -4.98 9.36
N LYS A 293 0.85 -5.24 8.23
CA LYS A 293 0.42 -6.31 7.31
C LYS A 293 0.53 -7.68 7.99
N LEU A 294 1.60 -7.93 8.75
CA LEU A 294 1.75 -9.15 9.56
C LEU A 294 0.63 -9.26 10.60
N VAL A 295 0.35 -8.21 11.36
CA VAL A 295 -0.71 -8.15 12.38
C VAL A 295 -2.08 -8.43 11.76
N LYS A 296 -2.43 -7.74 10.66
CA LYS A 296 -3.67 -7.99 9.91
C LYS A 296 -3.78 -9.46 9.52
N ARG A 297 -2.72 -10.02 8.95
CA ARG A 297 -2.70 -11.41 8.49
C ARG A 297 -2.89 -12.41 9.64
N LEU A 298 -2.15 -12.24 10.73
CA LEU A 298 -2.28 -13.09 11.92
C LEU A 298 -3.68 -12.95 12.56
N GLY A 299 -4.22 -11.74 12.64
CA GLY A 299 -5.58 -11.49 13.13
C GLY A 299 -6.63 -12.22 12.29
N TRP A 300 -6.59 -12.07 10.96
CA TRP A 300 -7.49 -12.80 10.06
C TRP A 300 -7.41 -14.33 10.23
N SER A 301 -6.21 -14.88 10.33
CA SER A 301 -6.02 -16.32 10.51
C SER A 301 -6.46 -16.81 11.89
N MET A 302 -6.27 -16.00 12.94
CA MET A 302 -6.74 -16.32 14.28
C MET A 302 -8.28 -16.28 14.36
N GLN A 303 -8.94 -15.31 13.72
CA GLN A 303 -10.41 -15.22 13.66
C GLN A 303 -11.02 -16.47 13.01
N ARG A 304 -10.33 -17.04 12.01
CA ARG A 304 -10.74 -18.24 11.29
C ARG A 304 -10.31 -19.55 11.96
N GLN A 305 -9.62 -19.49 13.09
CA GLN A 305 -9.05 -20.68 13.75
C GLN A 305 -8.10 -21.47 12.83
N ALA A 306 -7.38 -20.77 11.94
CA ALA A 306 -6.49 -21.34 10.94
C ALA A 306 -5.00 -21.24 11.33
N LEU A 307 -4.68 -20.66 12.49
CA LEU A 307 -3.31 -20.61 12.98
C LEU A 307 -2.90 -21.96 13.60
N PRO A 308 -1.71 -22.50 13.25
CA PRO A 308 -1.15 -23.66 13.95
C PRO A 308 -0.88 -23.36 15.43
N ASP A 309 -0.93 -24.39 16.29
CA ASP A 309 -0.66 -24.27 17.73
C ASP A 309 0.73 -23.68 18.03
N SER A 310 1.72 -23.91 17.16
CA SER A 310 3.06 -23.34 17.30
C SER A 310 3.06 -21.81 17.20
N TYR A 311 2.17 -21.23 16.40
CA TYR A 311 1.99 -19.78 16.31
C TYR A 311 1.29 -19.22 17.55
N LEU A 312 0.31 -19.94 18.08
CA LEU A 312 -0.36 -19.54 19.32
C LEU A 312 0.63 -19.53 20.49
N ALA A 313 1.41 -20.61 20.64
CA ALA A 313 2.47 -20.69 21.66
C ALA A 313 3.52 -19.59 21.49
N PHE A 314 3.90 -19.27 20.24
CA PHE A 314 4.81 -18.16 19.94
C PHE A 314 4.22 -16.79 20.35
N LEU A 315 2.94 -16.55 20.08
CA LEU A 315 2.25 -15.32 20.45
C LEU A 315 1.97 -15.21 21.96
N ASP A 316 1.91 -16.35 22.67
CA ASP A 316 1.77 -16.40 24.13
C ASP A 316 3.11 -16.16 24.86
N ASP A 317 4.25 -16.20 24.16
CA ASP A 317 5.55 -15.88 24.75
C ASP A 317 5.61 -14.38 25.14
N PRO A 318 5.96 -14.03 26.40
CA PRO A 318 6.08 -12.65 26.86
C PRO A 318 7.01 -11.78 26.01
N VAL A 319 8.02 -12.36 25.36
CA VAL A 319 8.94 -11.65 24.45
C VAL A 319 8.17 -11.01 23.27
N HIS A 320 7.04 -11.59 22.89
CA HIS A 320 6.20 -11.15 21.77
C HIS A 320 4.92 -10.44 22.22
N ALA A 321 4.85 -9.96 23.47
CA ALA A 321 3.66 -9.30 24.04
C ALA A 321 3.14 -8.12 23.19
N ARG A 322 4.04 -7.34 22.58
CA ARG A 322 3.67 -6.24 21.67
C ARG A 322 2.93 -6.75 20.43
N LEU A 323 3.47 -7.78 19.77
CA LEU A 323 2.84 -8.39 18.60
C LEU A 323 1.49 -8.99 18.98
N ARG A 324 1.42 -9.69 20.12
CA ARG A 324 0.17 -10.24 20.64
C ARG A 324 -0.90 -9.17 20.86
N SER A 325 -0.56 -8.10 21.57
CA SER A 325 -1.47 -6.98 21.82
C SER A 325 -2.01 -6.38 20.51
N ALA A 326 -1.15 -6.18 19.51
CA ALA A 326 -1.56 -5.67 18.21
C ALA A 326 -2.49 -6.64 17.46
N VAL A 327 -2.21 -7.94 17.51
CA VAL A 327 -3.06 -8.99 16.92
C VAL A 327 -4.42 -9.07 17.62
N ASP A 328 -4.47 -8.96 18.94
CA ASP A 328 -5.72 -8.95 19.71
C ASP A 328 -6.57 -7.71 19.41
N ALA A 329 -5.94 -6.54 19.24
CA ALA A 329 -6.63 -5.32 18.83
C ALA A 329 -7.22 -5.45 17.42
N GLU A 330 -6.47 -6.00 16.47
CA GLU A 330 -6.97 -6.24 15.12
C GLU A 330 -8.11 -7.26 15.10
N MET A 331 -8.02 -8.31 15.92
CA MET A 331 -9.13 -9.27 16.11
C MET A 331 -10.40 -8.61 16.63
N ALA A 332 -10.27 -7.68 17.59
CA ALA A 332 -11.41 -6.93 18.10
C ALA A 332 -12.03 -6.07 16.98
N ARG A 333 -11.19 -5.38 16.19
CA ARG A 333 -11.63 -4.60 15.02
C ARG A 333 -12.36 -5.47 13.99
N LEU A 334 -11.82 -6.64 13.66
CA LEU A 334 -12.44 -7.59 12.72
C LEU A 334 -13.80 -8.10 13.20
N LYS A 335 -13.95 -8.39 14.51
CA LYS A 335 -15.23 -8.77 15.11
C LYS A 335 -16.25 -7.62 15.04
N GLU A 336 -15.82 -6.39 15.27
CA GLU A 336 -16.69 -5.21 15.17
C GLU A 336 -17.18 -5.00 13.73
N VAL A 337 -16.27 -5.06 12.75
CA VAL A 337 -16.60 -4.96 11.32
C VAL A 337 -17.56 -6.05 10.90
N GLU A 338 -17.33 -7.30 11.33
CA GLU A 338 -18.24 -8.42 11.05
C GLU A 338 -19.62 -8.20 11.70
N GLY A 339 -19.65 -7.69 12.94
CA GLY A 339 -20.89 -7.33 13.63
C GLY A 339 -21.69 -6.27 12.89
N LYS A 340 -21.03 -5.18 12.47
CA LYS A 340 -21.62 -4.12 11.64
C LYS A 340 -22.17 -4.68 10.31
N ARG A 341 -21.41 -5.54 9.63
CA ARG A 341 -21.83 -6.19 8.38
C ARG A 341 -23.06 -7.09 8.59
N ARG A 342 -23.09 -7.87 9.67
CA ARG A 342 -24.26 -8.71 10.02
C ARG A 342 -25.49 -7.87 10.36
N ALA A 343 -25.31 -6.76 11.09
CA ALA A 343 -26.39 -5.84 11.42
C ALA A 343 -26.97 -5.18 10.16
N ALA A 344 -26.11 -4.68 9.26
CA ALA A 344 -26.50 -4.08 7.99
C ALA A 344 -27.25 -5.07 7.09
N LYS A 345 -26.76 -6.32 6.96
CA LYS A 345 -27.46 -7.38 6.25
C LYS A 345 -28.81 -7.73 6.91
N GLY A 346 -28.87 -7.66 8.24
CA GLY A 346 -30.10 -7.86 9.01
C GLY A 346 -31.15 -6.75 8.79
N SER A 347 -30.74 -5.48 8.73
CA SER A 347 -31.65 -4.37 8.37
C SER A 347 -32.10 -4.45 6.92
N GLU A 348 -31.20 -4.79 5.99
CA GLU A 348 -31.55 -4.96 4.57
C GLU A 348 -32.57 -6.08 4.38
N ASN A 349 -32.38 -7.22 5.03
CA ASN A 349 -33.33 -8.34 4.98
C ASN A 349 -34.69 -7.98 5.59
N ARG A 350 -34.72 -7.19 6.68
CA ARG A 350 -35.96 -6.69 7.27
C ARG A 350 -36.70 -5.73 6.33
N ALA A 351 -36.00 -4.78 5.73
CA ALA A 351 -36.58 -3.86 4.75
C ALA A 351 -37.14 -4.61 3.52
N LYS A 352 -36.41 -5.62 3.03
CA LYS A 352 -36.87 -6.53 1.96
C LYS A 352 -38.14 -7.29 2.37
N PHE A 353 -38.19 -7.78 3.60
CA PHE A 353 -39.37 -8.49 4.13
C PHE A 353 -40.59 -7.57 4.29
N GLU A 354 -40.42 -6.37 4.83
CA GLU A 354 -41.50 -5.38 4.97
C GLU A 354 -42.05 -4.94 3.60
N THR A 355 -41.15 -4.69 2.64
CA THR A 355 -41.53 -4.38 1.25
C THR A 355 -42.31 -5.52 0.61
N TRP A 356 -41.87 -6.77 0.81
CA TRP A 356 -42.59 -7.95 0.33
C TRP A 356 -43.97 -8.06 0.99
N LYS A 357 -44.06 -7.86 2.31
CA LYS A 357 -45.31 -7.91 3.07
C LYS A 357 -46.32 -6.87 2.58
N MET A 358 -45.92 -5.61 2.37
CA MET A 358 -46.78 -4.57 1.81
C MET A 358 -47.27 -4.91 0.40
N LYS A 359 -46.41 -5.47 -0.45
CA LYS A 359 -46.80 -5.92 -1.80
C LYS A 359 -47.85 -7.03 -1.75
N GLU A 360 -47.72 -7.96 -0.80
CA GLU A 360 -48.66 -9.06 -0.62
C GLU A 360 -50.01 -8.57 -0.09
N GLU A 361 -50.01 -7.67 0.90
CA GLU A 361 -51.23 -7.02 1.41
C GLU A 361 -51.95 -6.24 0.29
N ARG A 362 -51.21 -5.52 -0.56
CA ARG A 362 -51.79 -4.83 -1.73
C ARG A 362 -52.40 -5.80 -2.74
N ARG A 363 -51.74 -6.93 -3.01
CA ARG A 363 -52.28 -7.98 -3.89
C ARG A 363 -53.57 -8.58 -3.34
N GLN A 364 -53.64 -8.84 -2.04
CA GLN A 364 -54.84 -9.34 -1.38
C GLN A 364 -55.98 -8.31 -1.45
N ALA A 365 -55.69 -7.03 -1.19
CA ALA A 365 -56.67 -5.95 -1.31
C ALA A 365 -57.21 -5.80 -2.73
N ASP A 366 -56.34 -5.82 -3.75
CA ASP A 366 -56.74 -5.77 -5.16
C ASP A 366 -57.56 -7.00 -5.57
N PHE A 367 -57.23 -8.19 -5.06
CA PHE A 367 -58.00 -9.41 -5.28
C PHE A 367 -59.42 -9.29 -4.70
N GLU A 368 -59.56 -8.85 -3.45
CA GLU A 368 -60.86 -8.63 -2.82
C GLU A 368 -61.66 -7.51 -3.51
N ARG A 369 -61.01 -6.44 -3.98
CA ARG A 369 -61.66 -5.40 -4.80
C ARG A 369 -62.22 -5.98 -6.10
N LYS A 370 -61.40 -6.69 -6.89
CA LYS A 370 -61.83 -7.34 -8.15
C LYS A 370 -62.95 -8.35 -7.92
N LYS A 371 -62.93 -9.08 -6.81
CA LYS A 371 -63.97 -10.04 -6.42
C LYS A 371 -65.29 -9.33 -6.12
N LYS A 372 -65.26 -8.18 -5.42
CA LYS A 372 -66.45 -7.33 -5.20
C LYS A 372 -67.00 -6.78 -6.53
N GLU A 373 -66.14 -6.21 -7.37
CA GLU A 373 -66.52 -5.70 -8.71
C GLU A 373 -67.18 -6.79 -9.58
N ARG A 374 -66.63 -8.01 -9.59
CA ARG A 374 -67.22 -9.16 -10.30
C ARG A 374 -68.61 -9.51 -9.76
N LYS A 375 -68.78 -9.51 -8.44
CA LYS A 375 -70.10 -9.77 -7.81
C LYS A 375 -71.12 -8.69 -8.21
N GLU A 376 -70.73 -7.42 -8.20
CA GLU A 376 -71.60 -6.31 -8.62
C GLU A 376 -71.95 -6.38 -10.11
N ARG A 377 -70.97 -6.65 -10.99
CA ARG A 377 -71.22 -6.82 -12.42
C ARG A 377 -72.16 -7.99 -12.69
N ASN A 378 -71.98 -9.12 -12.00
CA ASN A 378 -72.89 -10.26 -12.10
C ASN A 378 -74.30 -9.93 -11.58
N LYS A 379 -74.41 -9.13 -10.51
CA LYS A 379 -75.71 -8.65 -10.01
C LYS A 379 -76.41 -7.78 -11.05
N LYS A 380 -75.72 -6.77 -11.60
CA LYS A 380 -76.23 -5.91 -12.68
C LYS A 380 -76.61 -6.70 -13.93
N ALA A 381 -75.82 -7.72 -14.30
CA ALA A 381 -76.14 -8.59 -15.44
C ALA A 381 -77.40 -9.44 -15.21
N LYS A 382 -77.63 -9.91 -13.96
CA LYS A 382 -78.87 -10.61 -13.59
C LYS A 382 -80.09 -9.68 -13.57
N GLU A 383 -79.93 -8.43 -13.12
CA GLU A 383 -80.99 -7.42 -13.10
C GLU A 383 -81.33 -6.88 -14.51
N GLY A 384 -80.32 -6.76 -15.38
CA GLY A 384 -80.48 -6.30 -16.77
C GLY A 384 -80.79 -7.39 -17.79
N ALA A 385 -80.91 -8.66 -17.39
CA ALA A 385 -81.33 -9.73 -18.29
C ALA A 385 -82.85 -9.58 -18.56
N PRO A 386 -83.27 -9.23 -19.80
CA PRO A 386 -84.68 -9.11 -20.11
C PRO A 386 -85.35 -10.46 -19.88
N LYS A 387 -86.50 -10.47 -19.21
CA LYS A 387 -87.39 -11.64 -19.05
C LYS A 387 -87.91 -12.10 -20.42
N LYS A 388 -87.04 -12.69 -21.26
CA LYS A 388 -87.43 -13.38 -22.50
C LYS A 388 -87.99 -14.77 -22.16
N ARG A 389 -89.01 -14.83 -21.30
CA ARG A 389 -89.69 -16.09 -20.99
C ARG A 389 -91.21 -16.10 -21.18
N ASP A 390 -91.83 -14.95 -21.45
CA ASP A 390 -93.31 -14.90 -21.58
C ASP A 390 -93.83 -14.63 -23.00
N GLN A 391 -92.98 -14.61 -24.03
CA GLN A 391 -93.42 -14.37 -25.42
C GLN A 391 -93.41 -15.62 -26.32
N LYS A 392 -93.25 -16.83 -25.75
CA LYS A 392 -93.33 -18.10 -26.51
C LYS A 392 -94.47 -19.02 -26.09
N ILE A 393 -95.47 -18.50 -25.38
CA ILE A 393 -96.74 -19.19 -25.07
C ILE A 393 -97.91 -18.28 -25.47
N ARG A 394 -98.00 -17.89 -26.75
CA ARG A 394 -99.22 -17.25 -27.30
C ARG A 394 -99.33 -17.30 -28.84
N VAL A 395 -98.61 -18.21 -29.52
CA VAL A 395 -98.68 -18.37 -30.98
C VAL A 395 -99.07 -19.81 -31.37
N VAL A 396 -99.69 -20.58 -30.46
CA VAL A 396 -100.26 -21.90 -30.79
C VAL A 396 -101.63 -22.04 -30.11
N THR A 397 -102.60 -21.18 -30.47
CA THR A 397 -104.03 -21.40 -30.21
C THR A 397 -104.88 -20.45 -31.06
N GLN A 398 -104.59 -20.35 -32.37
CA GLN A 398 -105.47 -19.62 -33.28
C GLN A 398 -105.34 -20.12 -34.72
N ASP A 399 -105.42 -21.44 -34.93
CA ASP A 399 -105.52 -22.00 -36.29
C ASP A 399 -106.39 -23.28 -36.32
N GLU A 400 -107.45 -23.29 -35.51
CA GLU A 400 -108.54 -24.26 -35.63
C GLU A 400 -109.86 -23.52 -35.42
N ARG A 401 -110.39 -22.91 -36.49
CA ARG A 401 -111.81 -22.53 -36.63
C ARG A 401 -112.09 -21.92 -38.01
N HIS A 402 -111.90 -22.69 -39.08
CA HIS A 402 -112.65 -22.49 -40.33
C HIS A 402 -112.81 -23.83 -41.07
N HIS A 403 -113.81 -24.59 -40.63
CA HIS A 403 -114.52 -25.58 -41.45
C HIS A 403 -115.96 -25.64 -40.96
N ILE A 404 -116.83 -24.81 -41.55
CA ILE A 404 -118.18 -25.14 -42.06
C ILE A 404 -118.41 -24.20 -43.25
#